data_AF-A0A7S3FUL0-F1
#
_entry.id   AF-A0A7S3FUL0-F1
#
_cell.length_a   1.000
_cell.length_b   1.000
_cell.length_c   1.000
_cell.angle_alpha   90.00
_cell.angle_beta   90.00
_cell.angle_gamma   90.00
#
_symmetry.space_group_name_H-M   'P 1'
#
loop_
_entity.id
_entity.type
_entity.pdbx_description
1 polymer ?
#
loop_
_entity_poly.entity_id
_entity_poly.type
_entity_poly.pdbx_seq_one_letter_code
_entity_poly.pdbx_strand_id
1 'polypeptide(L)'
;MTRFKDRPHPVLLVLVFLVLLGGGAYCAPTESCACFLKENMNITLSCGSNAAKQVRDALEYLELPENGCDGDAGDSNVGVSEECKMRFLVLQAHSDLCGGMVMGGRVAADATRDFQGMGYQPCFVPRQLDIMAPECPVLDCEDAAGIADAIEALESGNCESDCAAEGCGKAVRKLLMAYDNFCALPLEASLALRAVRGACDRELCNTNTVGIAYDPNEEACD
;
A
#
# COMPACT_ATOMS: atom_id res chain seq x y z
N MET A 1 64.14 -41.49 -2.52
CA MET A 1 63.80 -42.43 -3.62
C MET A 1 62.49 -43.06 -3.19
N THR A 2 61.31 -42.85 -3.79
CA THR A 2 60.88 -42.75 -5.19
C THR A 2 59.64 -41.86 -5.31
N ARG A 3 59.29 -41.53 -6.56
CA ARG A 3 58.47 -40.42 -7.06
C ARG A 3 57.15 -40.96 -7.65
N PHE A 4 56.16 -40.08 -7.80
CA PHE A 4 54.89 -40.18 -8.56
C PHE A 4 53.77 -41.06 -7.95
N LYS A 5 52.49 -40.67 -7.98
CA LYS A 5 51.77 -40.09 -9.12
C LYS A 5 50.50 -39.31 -8.72
N ASP A 6 50.26 -38.25 -9.49
CA ASP A 6 49.19 -37.26 -9.46
C ASP A 6 47.73 -37.79 -9.42
N ARG A 7 46.87 -37.06 -8.70
CA ARG A 7 45.44 -36.92 -9.04
C ARG A 7 45.05 -35.43 -8.94
N PRO A 8 44.32 -34.88 -9.92
CA PRO A 8 43.90 -33.48 -9.88
C PRO A 8 42.79 -33.28 -8.84
N HIS A 9 42.90 -32.18 -8.10
CA HIS A 9 41.86 -31.68 -7.21
C HIS A 9 40.62 -31.27 -8.03
N PRO A 10 39.40 -31.55 -7.55
CA PRO A 10 38.22 -30.89 -8.11
C PRO A 10 38.31 -29.40 -7.78
N VAL A 11 38.36 -28.57 -8.81
CA VAL A 11 38.13 -27.13 -8.70
C VAL A 11 36.68 -26.98 -8.22
N LEU A 12 36.52 -26.80 -6.92
CA LEU A 12 35.27 -26.35 -6.33
C LEU A 12 35.09 -24.91 -6.79
N LEU A 13 34.29 -24.75 -7.84
CA LEU A 13 33.84 -23.47 -8.34
C LEU A 13 32.96 -22.86 -7.24
N VAL A 14 33.56 -22.06 -6.36
CA VAL A 14 32.84 -21.28 -5.35
C VAL A 14 32.15 -20.15 -6.10
N LEU A 15 30.95 -20.43 -6.62
CA LEU A 15 29.94 -19.41 -6.89
C LEU A 15 29.58 -18.80 -5.53
N VAL A 16 30.28 -17.73 -5.15
CA VAL A 16 29.77 -16.81 -4.13
C VAL A 16 28.58 -16.13 -4.78
N PHE A 17 27.40 -16.74 -4.63
CA PHE A 17 26.13 -16.04 -4.74
C PHE A 17 26.20 -14.89 -3.75
N LEU A 18 26.30 -13.67 -4.28
CA LEU A 18 26.05 -12.45 -3.55
C LEU A 18 24.56 -12.49 -3.24
N VAL A 19 24.26 -13.09 -2.09
CA VAL A 19 22.95 -13.10 -1.49
C VAL A 19 22.64 -11.64 -1.14
N LEU A 20 21.86 -10.99 -2.00
CA LEU A 20 21.13 -9.77 -1.69
C LEU A 20 20.08 -10.11 -0.62
N LEU A 21 20.52 -10.31 0.63
CA LEU A 21 19.66 -10.29 1.80
C LEU A 21 19.40 -8.82 2.16
N GLY A 22 18.48 -8.24 1.40
CA GLY A 22 17.77 -7.02 1.70
C GLY A 22 16.31 -7.24 1.32
N GLY A 23 15.69 -8.29 1.87
CA GLY A 23 14.26 -8.50 1.77
C GLY A 23 13.53 -7.45 2.61
N GLY A 24 13.52 -6.21 2.15
CA GLY A 24 12.46 -5.30 2.53
C GLY A 24 11.19 -5.82 1.86
N ALA A 25 10.11 -5.99 2.62
CA ALA A 25 8.80 -6.22 2.04
C ALA A 25 8.46 -5.00 1.18
N TYR A 26 8.66 -5.12 -0.14
CA TYR A 26 8.28 -4.08 -1.09
C TYR A 26 6.77 -4.17 -1.28
N CYS A 27 6.07 -3.09 -0.92
CA CYS A 27 4.62 -3.05 -0.91
C CYS A 27 4.05 -2.67 -2.29
N ALA A 28 4.60 -3.23 -3.37
CA ALA A 28 4.02 -3.08 -4.71
C ALA A 28 2.96 -4.18 -4.89
N PRO A 29 1.66 -3.88 -4.80
CA PRO A 29 0.63 -4.91 -4.91
C PRO A 29 0.63 -5.44 -6.35
N THR A 30 0.68 -6.77 -6.51
CA THR A 30 0.63 -7.41 -7.83
C THR A 30 -0.79 -7.66 -8.33
N GLU A 31 -1.79 -7.39 -7.50
CA GLU A 31 -3.21 -7.71 -7.75
C GLU A 31 -4.07 -6.44 -7.74
N SER A 32 -5.00 -6.35 -8.69
CA SER A 32 -6.00 -5.28 -8.75
C SER A 32 -7.10 -5.51 -7.73
N CYS A 33 -7.36 -4.52 -6.88
CA CYS A 33 -8.48 -4.58 -5.94
C CYS A 33 -9.82 -4.71 -6.65
N ALA A 34 -9.98 -3.98 -7.76
CA ALA A 34 -11.22 -3.96 -8.51
C ALA A 34 -11.54 -5.36 -9.05
N CYS A 35 -10.54 -6.02 -9.64
CA CYS A 35 -10.70 -7.38 -10.14
C CYS A 35 -10.91 -8.39 -9.03
N PHE A 36 -10.08 -8.38 -7.99
CA PHE A 36 -10.23 -9.31 -6.87
C PHE A 36 -11.63 -9.25 -6.25
N LEU A 37 -12.12 -8.04 -5.94
CA LEU A 37 -13.42 -7.85 -5.29
C LEU A 37 -14.60 -8.21 -6.21
N LYS A 38 -14.48 -7.94 -7.51
CA LYS A 38 -15.49 -8.30 -8.51
C LYS A 38 -15.60 -9.81 -8.66
N GLU A 39 -14.48 -10.51 -8.77
CA GLU A 39 -14.45 -11.95 -9.04
C GLU A 39 -14.76 -12.80 -7.81
N ASN A 40 -14.28 -12.40 -6.64
CA ASN A 40 -14.38 -13.22 -5.42
C ASN A 40 -15.56 -12.83 -4.53
N MET A 41 -16.02 -11.57 -4.59
CA MET A 41 -17.07 -11.05 -3.70
C MET A 41 -18.28 -10.49 -4.44
N ASN A 42 -18.23 -10.38 -5.78
CA ASN A 42 -19.25 -9.69 -6.58
C ASN A 42 -19.50 -8.25 -6.08
N ILE A 43 -18.42 -7.57 -5.68
CA ILE A 43 -18.43 -6.17 -5.24
C ILE A 43 -17.92 -5.29 -6.37
N THR A 44 -18.68 -4.25 -6.69
CA THR A 44 -18.23 -3.14 -7.53
C THR A 44 -17.73 -2.00 -6.65
N LEU A 45 -16.59 -1.42 -7.02
CA LEU A 45 -16.00 -0.30 -6.29
C LEU A 45 -16.61 1.02 -6.74
N SER A 46 -16.97 1.87 -5.78
CA SER A 46 -17.45 3.22 -6.05
C SER A 46 -17.21 4.12 -4.84
N CYS A 47 -17.23 5.44 -5.05
CA CYS A 47 -17.26 6.42 -3.97
C CYS A 47 -18.68 6.94 -3.66
N GLY A 48 -19.71 6.20 -4.12
CA GLY A 48 -21.12 6.56 -3.99
C GLY A 48 -21.77 6.10 -2.69
N SER A 49 -23.10 6.19 -2.61
CA SER A 49 -23.89 5.94 -1.41
C SER A 49 -23.73 4.54 -0.79
N ASN A 50 -23.39 3.52 -1.59
CA ASN A 50 -23.20 2.15 -1.09
C ASN A 50 -21.82 1.92 -0.45
N ALA A 51 -20.83 2.77 -0.77
CA ALA A 51 -19.45 2.60 -0.35
C ALA A 51 -19.31 2.67 1.17
N ALA A 52 -19.98 3.64 1.81
CA ALA A 52 -19.95 3.80 3.26
C ALA A 52 -20.55 2.59 4.00
N LYS A 53 -21.55 1.92 3.41
CA LYS A 53 -22.10 0.68 3.94
C LYS A 53 -21.09 -0.47 3.81
N GLN A 54 -20.47 -0.63 2.65
CA GLN A 54 -19.46 -1.68 2.42
C GLN A 54 -18.27 -1.53 3.38
N VAL A 55 -17.76 -0.31 3.55
CA VAL A 55 -16.67 0.00 4.50
C VAL A 55 -17.07 -0.31 5.94
N ARG A 56 -18.24 0.15 6.39
CA ARG A 56 -18.70 -0.11 7.76
C ARG A 56 -18.91 -1.59 8.02
N ASP A 57 -19.57 -2.31 7.10
CA ASP A 57 -19.85 -3.74 7.28
C ASP A 57 -18.53 -4.56 7.28
N ALA A 58 -17.53 -4.14 6.50
CA ALA A 58 -16.20 -4.75 6.52
C ALA A 58 -15.46 -4.46 7.83
N LEU A 59 -15.47 -3.21 8.29
CA LEU A 59 -14.83 -2.81 9.54
C LEU A 59 -15.46 -3.53 10.75
N GLU A 60 -16.79 -3.59 10.82
CA GLU A 60 -17.51 -4.31 11.87
C GLU A 60 -17.11 -5.80 11.90
N TYR A 61 -17.01 -6.45 10.73
CA TYR A 61 -16.56 -7.84 10.67
C TYR A 61 -15.12 -8.01 11.19
N LEU A 62 -14.22 -7.13 10.77
CA LEU A 62 -12.80 -7.16 11.13
C LEU A 62 -12.57 -6.89 12.63
N GLU A 63 -13.37 -6.02 13.24
CA GLU A 63 -13.22 -5.65 14.66
C GLU A 63 -13.94 -6.60 15.63
N LEU A 64 -14.85 -7.45 15.14
CA LEU A 64 -15.57 -8.42 15.96
C LEU A 64 -14.63 -9.56 16.42
N PRO A 65 -14.35 -9.70 17.73
CA PRO A 65 -13.38 -10.69 18.22
C PRO A 65 -13.75 -12.13 17.88
N GLU A 66 -15.04 -12.42 17.75
CA GLU A 66 -15.54 -13.75 17.37
C GLU A 66 -15.12 -14.19 15.96
N ASN A 67 -14.75 -13.26 15.09
CA ASN A 67 -14.27 -13.55 13.75
C ASN A 67 -12.77 -13.85 13.70
N GLY A 68 -12.02 -13.55 14.77
CA GLY A 68 -10.60 -13.86 14.90
C GLY A 68 -9.71 -13.18 13.85
N CYS A 69 -10.03 -11.94 13.46
CA CYS A 69 -9.23 -11.15 12.52
C CYS A 69 -8.07 -10.39 13.17
N ASP A 70 -7.95 -10.43 14.50
CA ASP A 70 -6.97 -9.70 15.32
C ASP A 70 -5.59 -10.41 15.44
N GLY A 71 -5.40 -11.52 14.73
CA GLY A 71 -4.13 -12.25 14.68
C GLY A 71 -3.11 -11.65 13.70
N ASP A 72 -1.82 -11.75 14.03
CA ASP A 72 -0.72 -11.44 13.11
C ASP A 72 -0.81 -12.37 11.89
N ALA A 73 -1.10 -11.78 10.73
CA ALA A 73 -1.20 -12.47 9.45
C ALA A 73 0.19 -12.92 8.96
N GLY A 74 1.26 -12.25 9.42
CA GLY A 74 2.62 -12.41 8.95
C GLY A 74 2.77 -12.23 7.44
N ASP A 75 3.96 -12.51 6.91
CA ASP A 75 4.28 -12.34 5.48
C ASP A 75 3.51 -13.30 4.53
N SER A 76 2.69 -14.21 5.07
CA SER A 76 2.04 -15.29 4.31
C SER A 76 0.53 -15.38 4.50
N ASN A 77 -0.07 -14.46 5.28
CA ASN A 77 -1.46 -14.53 5.73
C ASN A 77 -1.82 -15.90 6.37
N VAL A 78 -0.84 -16.61 6.94
CA VAL A 78 -1.03 -17.95 7.52
C VAL A 78 -1.65 -17.80 8.90
N GLY A 79 -2.92 -18.20 9.02
CA GLY A 79 -3.67 -18.13 10.28
C GLY A 79 -4.85 -17.16 10.25
N VAL A 80 -4.95 -16.31 9.23
CA VAL A 80 -6.08 -15.40 9.01
C VAL A 80 -7.09 -16.07 8.06
N SER A 81 -8.38 -15.99 8.40
CA SER A 81 -9.44 -16.55 7.57
C SER A 81 -9.55 -15.81 6.23
N GLU A 82 -9.96 -16.51 5.16
CA GLU A 82 -10.21 -15.87 3.86
C GLU A 82 -11.25 -14.75 3.98
N GLU A 83 -12.22 -14.89 4.88
CA GLU A 83 -13.22 -13.84 5.12
C GLU A 83 -12.57 -12.57 5.69
N CYS A 84 -11.67 -12.67 6.68
CA CYS A 84 -10.94 -11.50 7.18
C CYS A 84 -10.13 -10.82 6.08
N LYS A 85 -9.45 -11.59 5.21
CA LYS A 85 -8.69 -11.03 4.07
C LYS A 85 -9.61 -10.28 3.12
N MET A 86 -10.72 -10.90 2.74
CA MET A 86 -11.72 -10.29 1.85
C MET A 86 -12.29 -8.99 2.43
N ARG A 87 -12.60 -8.95 3.75
CA ARG A 87 -13.08 -7.72 4.40
C ARG A 87 -12.00 -6.64 4.48
N PHE A 88 -10.75 -7.01 4.75
CA PHE A 88 -9.64 -6.08 4.69
C PHE A 88 -9.49 -5.45 3.29
N LEU A 89 -9.58 -6.25 2.22
CA LEU A 89 -9.46 -5.73 0.86
C LEU A 89 -10.63 -4.80 0.49
N VAL A 90 -11.85 -5.03 1.00
CA VAL A 90 -12.95 -4.06 0.86
C VAL A 90 -12.61 -2.73 1.53
N LEU A 91 -12.09 -2.78 2.77
CA LEU A 91 -11.71 -1.59 3.54
C LEU A 91 -10.58 -0.82 2.83
N GLN A 92 -9.50 -1.52 2.48
CA GLN A 92 -8.31 -0.94 1.86
C GLN A 92 -8.61 -0.38 0.46
N ALA A 93 -9.38 -1.10 -0.38
CA ALA A 93 -9.72 -0.62 -1.72
C ALA A 93 -10.54 0.67 -1.68
N HIS A 94 -11.51 0.79 -0.76
CA HIS A 94 -12.27 2.04 -0.61
C HIS A 94 -11.42 3.16 0.01
N SER A 95 -10.52 2.83 0.94
CA SER A 95 -9.56 3.79 1.50
C SER A 95 -8.67 4.40 0.42
N ASP A 96 -8.12 3.54 -0.44
CA ASP A 96 -7.22 3.95 -1.51
C ASP A 96 -8.00 4.68 -2.60
N LEU A 97 -9.10 4.13 -3.11
CA LEU A 97 -9.92 4.75 -4.16
C LEU A 97 -10.54 6.08 -3.74
N CYS A 98 -11.19 6.13 -2.56
CA CYS A 98 -12.10 7.23 -2.20
C CYS A 98 -11.57 8.16 -1.09
N GLY A 99 -10.53 7.76 -0.37
CA GLY A 99 -9.96 8.55 0.72
C GLY A 99 -11.02 9.02 1.73
N GLY A 100 -10.97 10.30 2.10
CA GLY A 100 -11.86 10.89 3.10
C GLY A 100 -13.36 10.90 2.73
N MET A 101 -13.73 10.71 1.45
CA MET A 101 -15.12 10.79 1.00
C MET A 101 -16.01 9.68 1.59
N VAL A 102 -15.43 8.48 1.78
CA VAL A 102 -16.19 7.28 2.18
C VAL A 102 -15.81 6.80 3.58
N MET A 103 -14.57 7.00 4.00
CA MET A 103 -14.02 6.41 5.23
C MET A 103 -14.59 7.02 6.53
N GLY A 104 -15.44 8.05 6.45
CA GLY A 104 -16.18 8.60 7.59
C GLY A 104 -15.32 9.26 8.69
N GLY A 105 -14.01 9.45 8.44
CA GLY A 105 -13.04 10.01 9.38
C GLY A 105 -11.76 9.18 9.49
N ARG A 106 -10.95 9.45 10.52
CA ARG A 106 -9.64 8.81 10.73
C ARG A 106 -9.73 7.30 11.03
N VAL A 107 -10.82 6.85 11.66
CA VAL A 107 -10.98 5.47 12.17
C VAL A 107 -10.76 4.41 11.10
N ALA A 108 -11.39 4.54 9.93
CA ALA A 108 -11.31 3.49 8.92
C ALA A 108 -9.97 3.54 8.14
N ALA A 109 -9.34 4.71 8.05
CA ALA A 109 -7.99 4.86 7.50
C ALA A 109 -6.91 4.30 8.44
N ASP A 110 -7.05 4.56 9.76
CA ASP A 110 -6.21 3.99 10.81
C ASP A 110 -6.35 2.47 10.84
N ALA A 111 -7.58 1.94 10.75
CA ALA A 111 -7.83 0.50 10.67
C ALA A 111 -7.13 -0.14 9.46
N THR A 112 -7.14 0.51 8.28
CA THR A 112 -6.42 0.00 7.10
C THR A 112 -4.92 -0.12 7.38
N ARG A 113 -4.31 0.90 8.01
CA ARG A 113 -2.90 0.88 8.40
C ARG A 113 -2.65 -0.23 9.44
N ASP A 114 -3.50 -0.36 10.44
CA ASP A 114 -3.31 -1.30 11.54
C ASP A 114 -3.35 -2.75 11.04
N PHE A 115 -4.35 -3.11 10.23
CA PHE A 115 -4.42 -4.45 9.60
C PHE A 115 -3.23 -4.72 8.67
N GLN A 116 -2.81 -3.73 7.88
CA GLN A 116 -1.62 -3.90 7.03
C GLN A 116 -0.34 -4.06 7.87
N GLY A 117 -0.24 -3.37 9.01
CA GLY A 117 0.84 -3.55 9.98
C GLY A 117 0.85 -4.94 10.64
N MET A 118 -0.30 -5.63 10.63
CA MET A 118 -0.41 -7.03 11.04
C MET A 118 -0.09 -8.03 9.91
N GLY A 119 0.39 -7.58 8.75
CA GLY A 119 0.80 -8.44 7.64
C GLY A 119 -0.29 -8.74 6.60
N TYR A 120 -1.49 -8.15 6.73
CA TYR A 120 -2.51 -8.27 5.69
C TYR A 120 -2.00 -7.70 4.37
N GLN A 121 -2.01 -8.52 3.33
CA GLN A 121 -1.51 -8.14 2.02
C GLN A 121 -2.52 -7.24 1.29
N PRO A 122 -2.15 -6.02 0.89
CA PRO A 122 -3.03 -5.12 0.15
C PRO A 122 -3.12 -5.51 -1.34
N CYS A 123 -4.17 -5.04 -1.99
CA CYS A 123 -4.26 -4.96 -3.45
C CYS A 123 -3.99 -3.52 -3.91
N PHE A 124 -3.91 -3.27 -5.21
CA PHE A 124 -3.78 -1.92 -5.75
C PHE A 124 -5.10 -1.43 -6.37
N VAL A 125 -5.45 -0.18 -6.09
CA VAL A 125 -6.45 0.57 -6.85
C VAL A 125 -6.01 2.03 -6.94
N PRO A 126 -5.99 2.64 -8.14
CA PRO A 126 -5.76 4.06 -8.28
C PRO A 126 -6.79 4.87 -7.50
N ARG A 127 -6.35 5.99 -6.94
CA ARG A 127 -7.26 6.95 -6.31
C ARG A 127 -8.18 7.59 -7.35
N GLN A 128 -9.39 7.99 -6.94
CA GLN A 128 -10.20 8.87 -7.78
C GLN A 128 -9.51 10.21 -7.98
N LEU A 129 -9.65 10.74 -9.20
CA LEU A 129 -9.27 12.10 -9.54
C LEU A 129 -10.07 13.10 -8.70
N ASP A 130 -9.37 14.02 -8.05
CA ASP A 130 -9.98 15.22 -7.48
C ASP A 130 -9.84 16.36 -8.50
N ILE A 131 -10.94 16.73 -9.14
CA ILE A 131 -10.96 17.81 -10.14
C ILE A 131 -10.53 19.18 -9.59
N MET A 132 -10.52 19.34 -8.27
CA MET A 132 -10.11 20.56 -7.58
C MET A 132 -8.63 20.52 -7.16
N ALA A 133 -7.99 19.35 -7.16
CA ALA A 133 -6.60 19.19 -6.80
C ALA A 133 -5.66 19.46 -7.99
N PRO A 134 -4.48 20.06 -7.75
CA PRO A 134 -3.47 20.25 -8.79
C PRO A 134 -2.84 18.91 -9.20
N GLU A 135 -2.13 18.89 -10.32
CA GLU A 135 -1.24 17.76 -10.65
C GLU A 135 -0.05 17.71 -9.69
N CYS A 136 0.37 16.49 -9.36
CA CYS A 136 1.54 16.27 -8.53
C CYS A 136 2.83 16.62 -9.29
N PRO A 137 3.86 17.13 -8.59
CA PRO A 137 5.19 17.24 -9.17
C PRO A 137 5.68 15.87 -9.66
N VAL A 138 6.36 15.86 -10.81
CA VAL A 138 6.98 14.65 -11.34
C VAL A 138 7.96 14.07 -10.33
N LEU A 139 7.90 12.75 -10.16
CA LEU A 139 8.77 12.00 -9.28
C LEU A 139 9.75 11.14 -10.10
N ASP A 140 10.98 11.03 -9.59
CA ASP A 140 11.94 10.02 -10.02
C ASP A 140 11.90 8.83 -9.03
N CYS A 141 11.49 7.64 -9.48
CA CYS A 141 11.48 6.44 -8.64
C CYS A 141 12.88 5.98 -8.22
N GLU A 142 13.94 6.45 -8.88
CA GLU A 142 15.33 6.12 -8.54
C GLU A 142 15.87 7.01 -7.40
N ASP A 143 15.14 8.06 -7.00
CA ASP A 143 15.48 8.96 -5.88
C ASP A 143 15.14 8.32 -4.51
N ALA A 144 15.78 7.19 -4.21
CA ALA A 144 15.57 6.45 -2.96
C ALA A 144 15.88 7.31 -1.72
N ALA A 145 16.90 8.18 -1.79
CA ALA A 145 17.24 9.10 -0.71
C ALA A 145 16.11 10.10 -0.47
N GLY A 146 15.58 10.72 -1.53
CA GLY A 146 14.49 11.66 -1.38
C GLY A 146 13.16 11.01 -0.96
N ILE A 147 12.93 9.73 -1.26
CA ILE A 147 11.80 8.96 -0.69
C ILE A 147 12.02 8.75 0.82
N ALA A 148 13.22 8.37 1.24
CA ALA A 148 13.55 8.21 2.66
C ALA A 148 13.40 9.52 3.45
N ASP A 149 13.90 10.64 2.90
CA ASP A 149 13.74 11.97 3.50
C ASP A 149 12.25 12.36 3.65
N ALA A 150 11.40 11.94 2.70
CA ALA A 150 9.96 12.19 2.80
C ALA A 150 9.31 11.39 3.92
N ILE A 151 9.72 10.14 4.15
CA ILE A 151 9.24 9.32 5.28
C ILE A 151 9.63 10.01 6.59
N GLU A 152 10.91 10.37 6.76
CA GLU A 152 11.40 11.04 7.97
C GLU A 152 10.68 12.37 8.21
N ALA A 153 10.40 13.15 7.17
CA ALA A 153 9.66 14.41 7.28
C ALA A 153 8.21 14.19 7.76
N LEU A 154 7.55 13.11 7.35
CA LEU A 154 6.20 12.80 7.82
C LEU A 154 6.19 12.38 9.29
N GLU A 155 7.14 11.54 9.70
CA GLU A 155 7.28 11.04 11.06
C GLU A 155 7.68 12.15 12.05
N SER A 156 8.66 12.98 11.69
CA SER A 156 9.18 14.05 12.54
C SER A 156 8.31 15.31 12.54
N GLY A 157 7.54 15.54 11.47
CA GLY A 157 6.74 16.75 11.27
C GLY A 157 5.36 16.77 11.94
N ASN A 158 4.98 15.69 12.64
CA ASN A 158 3.63 15.53 13.23
C ASN A 158 2.50 15.66 12.19
N CYS A 159 2.76 15.20 10.96
CA CYS A 159 1.88 15.38 9.81
C CYS A 159 0.56 14.59 9.91
N GLU A 160 0.47 13.63 10.83
CA GLU A 160 -0.77 12.89 11.13
C GLU A 160 -1.87 13.75 11.76
N SER A 161 -1.50 14.87 12.38
CA SER A 161 -2.44 15.76 13.06
C SER A 161 -2.54 17.14 12.40
N ASP A 162 -1.46 17.61 11.77
CA ASP A 162 -1.45 18.88 11.05
C ASP A 162 -0.53 18.81 9.82
N CYS A 163 -1.12 18.65 8.64
CA CYS A 163 -0.37 18.63 7.39
C CYS A 163 0.04 20.03 6.89
N ALA A 164 -0.41 21.11 7.55
CA ALA A 164 0.05 22.45 7.26
C ALA A 164 1.45 22.74 7.85
N ALA A 165 1.97 21.85 8.69
CA ALA A 165 3.33 21.93 9.19
C ALA A 165 4.35 21.89 8.03
N GLU A 166 5.44 22.64 8.21
CA GLU A 166 6.45 22.82 7.16
C GLU A 166 7.03 21.46 6.73
N GLY A 167 6.98 21.18 5.42
CA GLY A 167 7.50 19.94 4.84
C GLY A 167 6.46 18.83 4.65
N CYS A 168 5.38 18.77 5.44
CA CYS A 168 4.37 17.71 5.37
C CYS A 168 3.71 17.60 3.98
N GLY A 169 3.21 18.72 3.45
CA GLY A 169 2.59 18.75 2.12
C GLY A 169 3.54 18.36 0.98
N LYS A 170 4.85 18.61 1.10
CA LYS A 170 5.82 18.16 0.09
C LYS A 170 6.12 16.66 0.22
N ALA A 171 6.31 16.20 1.44
CA ALA A 171 6.61 14.81 1.74
C ALA A 171 5.45 13.88 1.35
N VAL A 172 4.21 14.23 1.71
CA VAL A 172 3.03 13.43 1.36
C VAL A 172 2.85 13.32 -0.14
N ARG A 173 3.02 14.41 -0.91
CA ARG A 173 2.92 14.38 -2.38
C ARG A 173 4.02 13.54 -3.03
N LYS A 174 5.24 13.54 -2.48
CA LYS A 174 6.32 12.67 -2.95
C LYS A 174 5.99 11.19 -2.72
N LEU A 175 5.58 10.81 -1.51
CA LEU A 175 5.20 9.42 -1.23
C LEU A 175 3.95 8.99 -2.00
N LEU A 176 2.99 9.89 -2.19
CA LEU A 176 1.80 9.66 -3.01
C LEU A 176 2.15 9.35 -4.46
N MET A 177 3.03 10.16 -5.07
CA MET A 177 3.55 9.88 -6.41
C MET A 177 4.31 8.56 -6.47
N ALA A 178 5.08 8.24 -5.43
CA ALA A 178 5.83 7.00 -5.39
C ALA A 178 4.91 5.78 -5.33
N TYR A 179 3.83 5.88 -4.55
CA TYR A 179 2.83 4.84 -4.39
C TYR A 179 2.01 4.65 -5.67
N ASP A 180 1.45 5.72 -6.22
CA ASP A 180 0.56 5.66 -7.40
C ASP A 180 1.33 5.29 -8.70
N ASN A 181 2.65 5.46 -8.76
CA ASN A 181 3.51 5.05 -9.90
C ASN A 181 4.26 3.74 -9.68
N PHE A 182 3.90 2.94 -8.66
CA PHE A 182 4.51 1.65 -8.37
C PHE A 182 6.04 1.70 -8.17
N CYS A 183 6.57 2.79 -7.62
CA CYS A 183 7.97 2.82 -7.22
C CYS A 183 8.22 1.76 -6.13
N ALA A 184 9.47 1.32 -5.99
CA ALA A 184 9.86 0.38 -4.94
C ALA A 184 9.78 1.06 -3.56
N LEU A 185 8.62 0.96 -2.91
CA LEU A 185 8.37 1.50 -1.57
C LEU A 185 8.47 0.40 -0.50
N PRO A 186 9.21 0.65 0.60
CA PRO A 186 9.15 -0.23 1.76
C PRO A 186 7.76 -0.14 2.41
N LEU A 187 7.35 -1.21 3.11
CA LEU A 187 6.07 -1.28 3.82
C LEU A 187 5.84 -0.05 4.71
N GLU A 188 6.87 0.37 5.45
CA GLU A 188 6.84 1.52 6.35
C GLU A 188 6.44 2.81 5.62
N ALA A 189 6.91 3.03 4.39
CA ALA A 189 6.52 4.19 3.59
C ALA A 189 5.04 4.16 3.22
N SER A 190 4.52 2.98 2.88
CA SER A 190 3.11 2.77 2.54
C SER A 190 2.21 3.00 3.76
N LEU A 191 2.63 2.53 4.94
CA LEU A 191 1.94 2.76 6.21
C LEU A 191 1.98 4.25 6.61
N ALA A 192 3.14 4.90 6.49
CA ALA A 192 3.29 6.33 6.78
C ALA A 192 2.40 7.20 5.87
N LEU A 193 2.35 6.89 4.57
CA LEU A 193 1.45 7.57 3.64
C LEU A 193 -0.01 7.44 4.07
N ARG A 194 -0.49 6.24 4.41
CA ARG A 194 -1.87 6.03 4.85
C ARG A 194 -2.19 6.74 6.16
N ALA A 195 -1.25 6.76 7.11
CA ALA A 195 -1.41 7.43 8.39
C ALA A 195 -1.67 8.94 8.24
N VAL A 196 -1.00 9.60 7.29
CA VAL A 196 -1.11 11.04 7.10
C VAL A 196 -2.19 11.45 6.10
N ARG A 197 -2.63 10.57 5.19
CA ARG A 197 -3.55 10.91 4.08
C ARG A 197 -4.82 11.62 4.53
N GLY A 198 -5.42 11.20 5.64
CA GLY A 198 -6.61 11.86 6.18
C GLY A 198 -6.38 13.30 6.65
N ALA A 199 -5.27 13.56 7.34
CA ALA A 199 -4.90 14.90 7.79
C ALA A 199 -4.35 15.78 6.65
N CYS A 200 -3.77 15.14 5.64
CA CYS A 200 -3.16 15.76 4.47
C CYS A 200 -4.09 15.90 3.26
N ASP A 201 -5.38 15.60 3.38
CA ASP A 201 -6.32 15.54 2.24
C ASP A 201 -6.26 16.80 1.35
N ARG A 202 -6.10 17.98 1.96
CA ARG A 202 -6.00 19.27 1.25
C ARG A 202 -4.67 19.50 0.53
N GLU A 203 -3.62 18.78 0.92
CA GLU A 203 -2.29 18.87 0.33
C GLU A 203 -2.07 17.81 -0.76
N LEU A 204 -3.03 16.90 -0.95
CA LEU A 204 -2.97 15.88 -1.99
C LEU A 204 -3.09 16.52 -3.38
N CYS A 205 -2.61 15.78 -4.37
CA CYS A 205 -2.60 16.17 -5.77
C CYS A 205 -2.97 14.97 -6.65
N ASN A 206 -3.29 15.20 -7.92
CA ASN A 206 -3.53 14.14 -8.90
C ASN A 206 -2.20 13.62 -9.46
N THR A 207 -1.96 12.32 -9.31
CA THR A 207 -0.75 11.62 -9.77
C THR A 207 -0.84 11.19 -11.24
N ASN A 208 -2.06 11.21 -11.79
CA ASN A 208 -2.40 11.00 -13.19
C ASN A 208 -2.92 12.31 -13.82
N THR A 209 -2.92 12.36 -15.15
CA THR A 209 -3.36 13.54 -15.90
C THR A 209 -4.83 13.85 -15.64
N VAL A 210 -5.12 15.10 -15.30
CA VAL A 210 -6.49 15.57 -15.05
C VAL A 210 -7.33 15.44 -16.33
N GLY A 211 -8.47 14.75 -16.23
CA GLY A 211 -9.45 14.60 -17.33
C GLY A 211 -9.63 13.17 -17.84
N ILE A 212 -8.81 12.21 -17.39
CA ILE A 212 -9.04 10.79 -17.63
C ILE A 212 -9.53 10.16 -16.33
N ALA A 213 -10.85 10.08 -16.17
CA ALA A 213 -11.44 9.42 -15.01
C ALA A 213 -11.11 7.92 -15.03
N TYR A 214 -10.56 7.43 -13.92
CA TYR A 214 -10.45 6.00 -13.68
C TYR A 214 -11.80 5.47 -13.18
N ASP A 215 -12.35 4.47 -13.88
CA ASP A 215 -13.48 3.67 -13.40
C ASP A 215 -12.98 2.26 -13.07
N PRO A 216 -12.90 1.88 -11.78
CA PRO A 216 -12.46 0.54 -11.38
C PRO A 216 -13.36 -0.57 -11.95
N ASN A 217 -14.60 -0.28 -12.31
CA ASN A 217 -15.54 -1.29 -12.77
C ASN A 217 -15.37 -1.63 -14.26
N GLU A 218 -14.69 -0.76 -15.01
CA GLU A 218 -14.33 -0.96 -16.41
C GLU A 218 -12.96 -1.65 -16.58
N GLU A 219 -12.25 -1.90 -15.48
CA GLU A 219 -10.98 -2.61 -15.52
C GLU A 219 -11.17 -4.03 -16.07
N ALA A 220 -10.29 -4.40 -17.01
CA ALA A 220 -10.25 -5.74 -17.58
C ALA A 220 -9.56 -6.69 -16.57
N CYS A 221 -10.28 -7.73 -16.18
CA CYS A 221 -9.78 -8.77 -15.28
C CYS A 221 -9.51 -10.01 -16.14
N ASP A 222 -8.23 -10.38 -16.25
CA ASP A 222 -7.72 -11.47 -17.11
C ASP A 222 -7.23 -12.65 -16.27
#